data_AF-W2HVI0-F1
#
_entry.id   AF-W2HVI0-F1
#
_cell.length_a   1.000
_cell.length_b   1.000
_cell.length_c   1.000
_cell.angle_alpha   90.00
_cell.angle_beta   90.00
_cell.angle_gamma   90.00
#
_symmetry.space_group_name_H-M   'P 1'
#
loop_
_entity.id
_entity.type
_entity.pdbx_description
1 polymer ?
#
loop_
_entity_poly.entity_id
_entity_poly.type
_entity_poly.pdbx_seq_one_letter_code
_entity_poly.pdbx_strand_id
1 'polypeptide(L)' 'MVKLFCAVVGVAGRAFPVDVDACQSVGDLKDVIKGEKTNDLKDVDADKLQLFLAKVEKGTQGSRIMHNGIH' A
#
# COMPACT_ATOMS: atom_id res chain seq x y z
N MET A 1 -15.57 -2.01 -7.84
CA MET A 1 -14.89 -2.57 -6.64
C MET A 1 -13.67 -3.40 -7.03
N VAL A 2 -12.50 -2.91 -6.66
CA VAL A 2 -11.17 -3.52 -6.86
C VAL A 2 -10.56 -3.77 -5.49
N LYS A 3 -9.88 -4.90 -5.33
CA LYS A 3 -9.16 -5.24 -4.11
C LYS A 3 -7.66 -5.11 -4.36
N LEU A 4 -7.02 -4.15 -3.69
CA LEU A 4 -5.59 -3.94 -3.70
C LEU A 4 -4.95 -4.59 -2.47
N PHE A 5 -3.72 -5.05 -2.59
CA PHE A 5 -2.92 -5.48 -1.44
C PHE A 5 -1.77 -4.49 -1.25
N CYS A 6 -1.80 -3.78 -0.14
CA CYS A 6 -0.86 -2.72 0.19
C CYS A 6 0.10 -3.18 1.29
N ALA A 7 1.33 -2.71 1.26
CA ALA A 7 2.29 -2.91 2.35
C ALA A 7 2.95 -1.58 2.67
N VAL A 8 3.29 -1.37 3.94
CA VAL A 8 3.99 -0.15 4.39
C VAL A 8 5.48 -0.42 4.35
N VAL A 9 6.22 0.36 3.56
CA VAL A 9 7.67 0.23 3.45
C VAL A 9 8.32 0.58 4.79
N GLY A 10 9.29 -0.22 5.23
CA GLY A 10 10.02 0.00 6.49
C GLY A 10 9.29 -0.44 7.76
N VAL A 11 8.03 -0.87 7.67
CA VAL A 11 7.30 -1.48 8.78
C VAL A 11 7.29 -2.99 8.62
N ALA A 12 7.75 -3.72 9.63
CA ALA A 12 7.66 -5.17 9.65
C ALA A 12 6.18 -5.59 9.69
N GLY A 13 5.67 -6.10 8.57
CA GLY A 13 4.25 -6.44 8.45
C GLY A 13 3.93 -7.18 7.17
N ARG A 14 2.78 -7.86 7.16
CA ARG A 14 2.20 -8.45 5.95
C ARG A 14 1.44 -7.39 5.18
N ALA A 15 1.35 -7.59 3.86
CA ALA A 15 0.46 -6.80 3.05
C ALA A 15 -0.99 -6.96 3.56
N PHE A 16 -1.76 -5.88 3.52
CA PHE A 16 -3.14 -5.81 3.97
C PHE A 16 -4.05 -5.50 2.78
N PRO A 17 -5.26 -6.08 2.74
CA PRO A 17 -6.22 -5.79 1.69
C PRO A 17 -6.78 -4.37 1.85
N VAL A 18 -7.03 -3.71 0.73
CA VAL A 18 -7.71 -2.42 0.64
C VAL A 18 -8.77 -2.54 -0.45
N ASP A 19 -10.02 -2.27 -0.11
CA ASP A 19 -11.12 -2.25 -1.05
C ASP A 19 -11.37 -0.82 -1.53
N VAL A 20 -11.36 -0.61 -2.84
CA VAL A 20 -11.51 0.71 -3.47
C VAL A 20 -12.39 0.57 -4.72
N ASP A 21 -13.19 1.59 -5.03
CA ASP A 21 -13.91 1.58 -6.30
C ASP A 21 -12.99 1.99 -7.47
N ALA A 22 -13.25 1.47 -8.67
CA ALA A 22 -12.43 1.78 -9.84
C ALA A 22 -12.56 3.26 -10.27
N CYS A 23 -13.65 3.92 -9.88
CA CYS A 23 -13.89 5.34 -10.14
C CYS A 23 -13.25 6.27 -9.09
N GLN A 24 -12.72 5.73 -8.00
CA GLN A 24 -12.09 6.53 -6.95
C GLN A 24 -10.70 7.02 -7.35
N SER A 25 -10.35 8.21 -6.88
CA SER A 25 -9.06 8.83 -7.15
C SER A 25 -7.95 8.23 -6.29
N VAL A 26 -6.70 8.55 -6.63
CA VAL A 26 -5.54 8.22 -5.79
C VAL A 26 -5.63 8.93 -4.43
N GLY A 27 -6.30 10.08 -4.33
CA GLY A 27 -6.57 10.76 -3.06
C GLY A 27 -7.44 9.90 -2.15
N ASP A 28 -8.56 9.42 -2.68
CA ASP A 28 -9.48 8.54 -1.95
C ASP A 28 -8.76 7.26 -1.49
N LEU A 29 -7.91 6.68 -2.35
CA LEU A 29 -7.11 5.51 -1.98
C LEU A 29 -6.17 5.77 -0.80
N LYS A 30 -5.56 6.96 -0.73
CA LYS A 30 -4.69 7.35 0.38
C LYS A 30 -5.48 7.46 1.69
N ASP A 31 -6.68 8.00 1.64
CA ASP A 31 -7.56 8.12 2.82
C ASP A 31 -7.95 6.73 3.35
N VAL A 32 -8.33 5.81 2.47
CA VAL A 32 -8.67 4.43 2.86
C VAL A 32 -7.46 3.72 3.48
N ILE A 33 -6.27 3.83 2.87
CA ILE A 33 -5.04 3.25 3.41
C ILE A 33 -4.72 3.78 4.82
N LYS A 34 -4.86 5.10 5.02
CA LYS A 34 -4.64 5.73 6.33
C LYS A 34 -5.63 5.19 7.38
N GLY A 35 -6.90 5.02 7.01
CA GLY A 35 -7.93 4.44 7.88
C GLY A 35 -7.58 3.02 8.33
N GLU A 36 -7.21 2.15 7.40
CA GLU A 36 -6.85 0.75 7.67
C GLU A 36 -5.60 0.61 8.55
N LYS A 37 -4.64 1.54 8.40
CA LYS A 37 -3.36 1.55 9.11
C LYS A 37 -3.20 2.75 10.03
N THR A 38 -4.26 3.11 10.75
CA THR A 38 -4.29 4.29 11.62
C THR A 38 -3.12 4.32 12.60
N ASN A 39 -2.74 3.19 13.22
CA ASN A 39 -1.60 3.16 14.16
C ASN A 39 -0.24 3.39 13.48
N ASP A 40 -0.03 2.76 12.32
CA ASP A 40 1.23 2.83 11.57
C ASP A 40 1.39 4.21 10.88
N LEU A 41 0.28 4.89 10.57
CA LEU A 41 0.20 6.15 9.82
C LEU A 41 -0.39 7.32 10.63
N LYS A 42 -0.45 7.21 11.98
CA LYS A 42 -1.12 8.18 12.85
C LYS A 42 -0.59 9.61 12.71
N ASP A 43 0.71 9.75 12.48
CA ASP A 43 1.43 11.03 12.42
C ASP A 43 1.61 11.52 10.96
N VAL A 44 1.00 10.85 10.00
CA VAL A 44 1.14 11.13 8.56
C VAL A 44 -0.20 11.54 7.99
N ASP A 45 -0.26 12.71 7.34
CA ASP A 45 -1.45 13.13 6.60
C ASP A 45 -1.63 12.29 5.33
N ALA A 46 -2.87 11.97 4.97
CA ALA A 46 -3.13 11.06 3.86
C ALA A 46 -2.58 11.60 2.54
N ASP A 47 -2.69 12.91 2.30
CA ASP A 47 -2.15 13.58 1.12
C ASP A 47 -0.62 13.42 0.99
N LYS A 48 0.09 13.35 2.12
CA LYS A 48 1.56 13.14 2.19
C LYS A 48 1.99 11.71 1.92
N LEU A 49 1.08 10.74 1.88
CA LEU A 49 1.42 9.37 1.50
C LEU A 49 1.91 9.31 0.06
N GLN A 50 3.03 8.63 -0.16
CA GLN A 50 3.52 8.30 -1.50
C GLN A 50 3.20 6.83 -1.78
N LEU A 51 2.44 6.59 -2.85
CA LEU A 51 2.06 5.25 -3.27
C LEU A 51 2.96 4.80 -4.41
N PHE A 52 3.49 3.60 -4.29
CA PHE A 52 4.35 2.97 -5.29
C PHE A 52 3.69 1.68 -5.77
N LEU A 53 3.68 1.47 -7.09
CA LEU A 53 3.23 0.20 -7.64
C LEU A 53 4.30 -0.86 -7.32
N ALA A 54 3.90 -1.93 -6.64
CA ALA A 54 4.76 -3.09 -6.49
C ALA A 54 5.02 -3.66 -7.90
N LYS A 55 6.30 -3.73 -8.30
CA LYS A 55 6.69 -4.26 -9.61
C LYS A 55 6.15 -5.69 -9.74
N VAL A 56 5.19 -5.87 -10.65
CA VAL A 56 4.77 -7.20 -11.08
C VAL A 56 5.78 -7.65 -12.11
N GLU A 57 6.74 -8.47 -11.72
CA GLU A 57 7.57 -9.16 -12.70
C GLU A 57 6.65 -10.11 -13.47
N LYS A 58 6.60 -9.97 -14.80
CA LYS A 58 5.78 -10.81 -15.68
C LYS A 58 6.25 -12.27 -15.53
N GLY A 59 5.68 -13.02 -14.59
CA GLY A 59 5.95 -14.45 -14.47
C GLY A 59 5.67 -15.12 -13.12
N THR A 60 5.69 -14.43 -11.98
CA THR A 60 5.67 -15.15 -10.69
C THR A 60 4.58 -14.62 -9.76
N GLN A 61 3.63 -15.49 -9.44
CA GLN A 61 2.66 -15.29 -8.38
C GLN A 61 3.40 -15.07 -7.05
N GLY A 62 3.04 -14.00 -6.34
CA GLY A 62 3.57 -13.70 -5.01
C GLY A 62 4.52 -12.51 -5.03
N SER A 63 3.96 -11.32 -4.86
CA SER A 63 4.70 -10.09 -4.57
C SER A 63 5.58 -10.28 -3.33
N ARG A 64 6.88 -10.48 -3.54
CA ARG A 64 7.92 -10.44 -2.51
C ARG A 64 8.98 -9.45 -2.93
N ILE A 65 8.63 -8.16 -2.90
CA ILE A 65 9.59 -7.07 -2.98
C ILE A 65 9.19 -5.97 -2.00
N MET A 66 9.36 -6.28 -0.72
CA MET A 66 9.86 -5.32 0.27
C MET A 66 11.01 -6.00 1.02
N HIS A 67 11.93 -6.62 0.27
CA HIS A 67 13.21 -7.03 0.85
C HIS A 67 14.06 -5.78 0.96
N ASN A 68 14.17 -5.31 2.20
CA ASN A 68 15.13 -4.33 2.64
C ASN A 68 16.52 -4.75 2.11
N GLY A 69 17.00 -4.07 1.09
CA GLY A 69 18.21 -4.43 0.36
C GLY A 69 18.90 -3.18 -0.13
N ILE A 70 19.53 -2.44 0.80
CA ILE A 70 20.73 -1.66 0.51
C ILE A 70 21.72 -1.95 1.65
N HIS A 71 22.90 -2.39 1.21
CA HIS A 71 24.13 -2.84 1.89
C HIS A 71 24.33 -2.47 3.36
#